data_AF-A0A381YJX4-F1
#
_entry.id   AF-A0A381YJX4-F1
#
_cell.length_a   1.000
_cell.length_b   1.000
_cell.length_c   1.000
_cell.angle_alpha   90.00
_cell.angle_beta   90.00
_cell.angle_gamma   90.00
#
_symmetry.space_group_name_H-M   'P 1'
#
loop_
_entity.id
_entity.type
_entity.pdbx_description
1 polymer ?
#
loop_
_entity_poly.entity_id
_entity_poly.type
_entity_poly.pdbx_seq_one_letter_code
_entity_poly.pdbx_strand_id
1 'polypeptide(L)'
;MIEQFQSRYFPAMYFRILLFGLFFSCTAPLPPKTVIMPLTKNSGSGTQEKTIYTMGYMSEYDIWEFLRANPSERDVIETFGLPDSVWLDDVQSTKFLYYFISEMQDYNTIEISAKTDSVSGFEWD
;
A
#
# COMPACT_ATOMS: atom_id res chain seq x y z
N MET A 1 -33.39 -33.47 -64.99
CA MET A 1 -34.53 -33.30 -64.07
C MET A 1 -34.30 -34.35 -62.99
N ILE A 2 -33.65 -34.05 -61.87
CA ILE A 2 -34.11 -33.21 -60.77
C ILE A 2 -32.89 -32.54 -60.09
N GLU A 3 -33.16 -31.37 -59.53
CA GLU A 3 -32.25 -30.29 -59.17
C GLU A 3 -31.32 -30.55 -57.97
N GLN A 4 -30.24 -29.78 -57.99
CA GLN A 4 -29.30 -29.62 -56.89
C GLN A 4 -29.97 -29.06 -55.63
N PHE A 5 -29.95 -29.85 -54.55
CA PHE A 5 -30.26 -29.35 -53.21
C PHE A 5 -29.03 -28.62 -52.66
N GLN A 6 -28.88 -27.35 -53.07
CA GLN A 6 -27.80 -26.50 -52.59
C GLN A 6 -27.94 -26.22 -51.10
N SER A 7 -26.93 -26.68 -50.36
CA SER A 7 -26.47 -26.16 -49.08
C SER A 7 -26.39 -24.62 -49.13
N ARG A 8 -27.39 -23.93 -48.54
CA ARG A 8 -27.43 -22.46 -48.50
C ARG A 8 -27.81 -21.87 -47.15
N TYR A 9 -27.68 -22.64 -46.07
CA TYR A 9 -28.05 -22.18 -44.71
C TYR A 9 -26.90 -22.17 -43.70
N PHE A 10 -25.68 -22.54 -44.08
CA PHE A 10 -24.56 -22.62 -43.13
C PHE A 10 -23.67 -21.37 -42.94
N PRO A 11 -23.58 -20.35 -43.82
CA PRO A 11 -22.63 -19.26 -43.60
C PRO A 11 -23.20 -18.09 -42.76
N ALA A 12 -24.53 -17.95 -42.67
CA ALA A 12 -25.16 -16.76 -42.07
C ALA A 12 -25.18 -16.75 -40.53
N MET A 13 -25.08 -17.91 -39.89
CA MET A 13 -25.20 -18.03 -38.44
C MET A 13 -23.85 -17.84 -37.71
N TYR A 14 -22.73 -18.17 -38.36
CA TYR A 14 -21.38 -17.92 -37.83
C TYR A 14 -20.96 -16.44 -37.92
N PHE A 15 -21.42 -15.72 -38.95
CA PHE A 15 -21.09 -14.31 -39.12
C PHE A 15 -21.67 -13.40 -38.03
N ARG A 16 -22.78 -13.81 -37.40
CA ARG A 16 -23.41 -13.07 -36.30
C ARG A 16 -22.71 -13.28 -34.95
N ILE A 17 -22.03 -14.40 -34.73
CA ILE A 17 -21.35 -14.71 -33.46
C ILE A 17 -20.00 -13.98 -33.38
N LEU A 18 -19.33 -13.76 -34.51
CA LEU A 18 -18.08 -13.01 -34.61
C LEU A 18 -18.21 -11.52 -34.23
N LEU A 19 -19.40 -10.93 -34.35
CA LEU A 19 -19.63 -9.51 -34.04
C LEU A 19 -19.85 -9.23 -32.55
N PHE A 20 -20.13 -10.24 -31.72
CA PHE A 20 -20.34 -10.07 -30.27
C PHE A 20 -19.07 -10.29 -29.42
N GLY A 21 -18.00 -10.84 -30.00
CA GLY A 21 -16.73 -11.09 -29.29
C GLY A 21 -15.78 -9.89 -29.23
N LEU A 22 -16.06 -8.80 -29.95
CA LEU A 22 -15.10 -7.70 -30.11
C LEU A 22 -15.17 -6.60 -29.04
N PHE A 23 -16.18 -6.61 -28.16
CA PHE A 23 -16.41 -5.53 -27.19
C PHE A 23 -15.79 -5.77 -25.79
N PHE A 24 -15.11 -6.89 -25.57
CA PHE A 24 -14.48 -7.21 -24.27
C PHE A 24 -12.95 -7.02 -24.25
N SER A 25 -12.34 -6.58 -25.34
CA SER A 25 -10.90 -6.35 -25.37
C SER A 25 -10.57 -4.89 -25.11
N CYS A 26 -9.89 -4.66 -23.99
CA CYS A 26 -9.20 -3.43 -23.57
C CYS A 26 -9.96 -2.51 -22.60
N THR A 27 -10.25 -3.01 -21.39
CA THR A 27 -10.20 -2.13 -20.21
C THR A 27 -8.73 -1.89 -19.90
N ALA A 28 -8.23 -0.66 -20.13
CA ALA A 28 -6.87 -0.32 -19.72
C ALA A 28 -6.73 -0.57 -18.20
N PRO A 29 -5.62 -1.18 -17.73
CA PRO A 29 -5.40 -1.34 -16.30
C PRO A 29 -5.43 0.05 -15.64
N LEU A 30 -6.10 0.15 -14.49
CA LEU A 30 -6.09 1.37 -13.68
C LEU A 30 -4.62 1.79 -13.48
N PRO A 31 -4.29 3.08 -13.64
CA PRO A 31 -2.94 3.54 -13.35
C PRO A 31 -2.57 3.11 -11.92
N PRO A 32 -1.35 2.61 -11.70
CA PRO A 32 -0.93 2.20 -10.37
C PRO A 32 -1.12 3.37 -9.41
N LYS A 33 -1.82 3.13 -8.30
CA LYS A 33 -2.04 4.15 -7.27
C LYS A 33 -0.67 4.56 -6.75
N THR A 34 -0.30 5.83 -6.96
CA THR A 34 0.96 6.36 -6.45
C THR A 34 0.98 6.26 -4.93
N VAL A 35 1.99 5.59 -4.38
CA VAL A 35 2.23 5.53 -2.94
C VAL A 35 2.84 6.85 -2.48
N ILE A 36 2.20 7.49 -1.51
CA ILE A 36 2.70 8.73 -0.89
C ILE A 36 3.60 8.34 0.29
N MET A 37 4.83 8.86 0.31
CA MET A 37 5.78 8.62 1.38
C MET A 37 5.64 9.68 2.49
N PRO A 38 5.69 9.29 3.77
CA PRO A 38 5.71 10.25 4.87
C PRO A 38 7.01 11.07 4.88
N LEU A 39 6.94 12.23 5.52
CA LEU A 39 8.10 13.09 5.74
C LEU A 39 9.07 12.44 6.73
N THR A 40 10.35 12.81 6.64
CA THR A 40 11.39 12.41 7.61
C THR A 40 11.81 13.59 8.47
N LYS A 41 12.42 13.32 9.64
CA LYS A 41 12.95 14.37 10.53
C LYS A 41 13.89 15.36 9.81
N ASN A 42 14.62 14.90 8.79
CA ASN A 42 15.57 15.70 8.02
C ASN A 42 14.92 16.61 6.97
N SER A 43 13.61 16.47 6.71
CA SER A 43 12.92 17.13 5.60
C SER A 43 12.32 18.51 5.90
N GLY A 44 12.21 18.94 7.18
CA GLY A 44 11.68 20.27 7.49
C GLY A 44 11.54 20.61 8.97
N SER A 45 12.20 21.71 9.37
CA SER A 45 12.31 22.30 10.72
C SER A 45 13.01 21.40 11.74
N GLY A 46 14.23 21.78 12.16
CA GLY A 46 14.99 21.08 13.21
C GLY A 46 14.40 21.18 14.61
N THR A 47 13.08 21.35 14.73
CA THR A 47 12.35 21.31 16.00
C THR A 47 11.95 19.87 16.25
N GLN A 48 12.52 19.28 17.30
CA GLN A 48 12.11 17.96 17.77
C GLN A 48 10.60 18.00 18.07
N GLU A 49 9.84 17.19 17.33
CA GLU A 49 8.40 17.12 17.49
C GLU A 49 8.09 16.56 18.89
N LYS A 50 7.29 17.31 19.64
CA LYS A 50 6.89 16.95 21.00
C LYS A 50 5.66 16.05 20.93
N THR A 51 5.89 14.75 21.00
CA THR A 51 4.86 13.69 20.96
C THR A 51 4.77 12.96 22.29
N ILE A 52 3.74 12.13 22.49
CA ILE A 52 3.60 11.35 23.72
C ILE A 52 4.76 10.35 23.90
N TYR A 53 5.27 9.80 22.79
CA TYR A 53 6.44 8.93 22.80
C TYR A 53 7.72 9.69 23.17
N THR A 54 8.02 10.79 22.48
CA THR A 54 9.26 11.57 22.72
C THR A 54 9.29 12.26 24.08
N MET A 55 8.13 12.45 24.73
CA MET A 55 8.03 12.90 26.11
C MET A 55 8.21 11.79 27.15
N GLY A 56 8.33 10.52 26.73
CA GLY A 56 8.49 9.37 27.61
C GLY A 56 7.20 9.00 28.37
N TYR A 57 6.03 9.31 27.80
CA TYR A 57 4.73 9.00 28.41
C TYR A 57 4.17 7.63 28.02
N MET A 58 4.92 6.83 27.27
CA MET A 58 4.55 5.48 26.87
C MET A 58 5.56 4.48 27.42
N SER A 59 5.06 3.42 28.05
CA SER A 59 5.87 2.24 28.35
C SER A 59 6.04 1.37 27.10
N GLU A 60 6.97 0.42 27.15
CA GLU A 60 7.12 -0.62 26.12
C GLU A 60 5.80 -1.37 25.85
N TYR A 61 5.02 -1.63 26.91
CA TYR A 61 3.70 -2.26 26.77
C TYR A 61 2.69 -1.38 26.05
N ASP A 62 2.67 -0.06 26.34
CA ASP A 62 1.77 0.88 25.67
C ASP A 62 2.10 1.00 24.18
N ILE A 63 3.39 1.04 23.83
CA ILE A 63 3.87 1.03 22.44
C ILE A 63 3.41 -0.25 21.75
N TRP A 64 3.63 -1.38 22.40
CA TRP A 64 3.30 -2.70 21.89
C TRP A 64 1.78 -2.88 21.66
N GLU A 65 0.93 -2.41 22.59
CA GLU A 65 -0.53 -2.40 22.43
C GLU A 65 -0.98 -1.47 21.31
N PHE A 66 -0.43 -0.25 21.26
CA PHE A 66 -0.76 0.72 20.23
C PHE A 66 -0.48 0.16 18.84
N LEU A 67 0.71 -0.41 18.60
CA LEU A 67 1.08 -0.94 17.29
C LEU A 67 0.29 -2.20 16.91
N ARG A 68 -0.01 -3.11 17.85
CA ARG A 68 -0.83 -4.31 17.55
C ARG A 68 -2.29 -3.94 17.21
N ALA A 69 -2.78 -2.76 17.60
CA ALA A 69 -4.11 -2.29 17.23
C ALA A 69 -4.25 -1.85 15.75
N ASN A 70 -3.21 -2.01 14.93
CA ASN A 70 -3.16 -1.63 13.52
C ASN A 70 -3.52 -0.14 13.26
N PRO A 71 -2.88 0.83 13.95
CA PRO A 71 -3.15 2.25 13.79
C PRO A 71 -2.82 2.74 12.37
N SER A 72 -3.35 3.90 11.98
CA SER A 72 -3.02 4.49 10.68
C SER A 72 -1.59 5.06 10.63
N GLU A 73 -1.05 5.30 9.44
CA GLU A 73 0.24 6.02 9.28
C GLU A 73 0.22 7.37 10.00
N ARG A 74 -0.91 8.07 9.93
CA ARG A 74 -1.11 9.35 10.62
C ARG A 74 -0.99 9.18 12.13
N ASP A 75 -1.69 8.21 12.71
CA ASP A 75 -1.69 7.99 14.16
C ASP A 75 -0.29 7.61 14.66
N VAL A 76 0.46 6.82 13.88
CA VAL A 76 1.87 6.50 14.14
C VAL A 76 2.70 7.78 14.18
N ILE A 77 2.58 8.66 13.17
CA ILE A 77 3.34 9.91 13.12
C ILE A 77 2.95 10.84 14.28
N GLU A 78 1.66 10.96 14.63
CA GLU A 78 1.22 11.77 15.77
C GLU A 78 1.74 11.23 17.12
N THR A 79 1.90 9.91 17.22
CA THR A 79 2.34 9.22 18.44
C THR A 79 3.85 9.22 18.61
N PHE A 80 4.60 8.81 17.58
CA PHE A 80 6.05 8.62 17.61
C PHE A 80 6.83 9.81 17.05
N GLY A 81 6.17 10.67 16.27
CA GLY A 81 6.79 11.72 15.48
C GLY A 81 7.23 11.22 14.10
N LEU A 82 7.82 12.13 13.32
CA LEU A 82 8.40 11.77 12.02
C LEU A 82 9.52 10.70 12.16
N PRO A 83 9.60 9.72 11.25
CA PRO A 83 10.67 8.73 11.21
C PRO A 83 12.02 9.35 10.77
N ASP A 84 13.12 8.68 11.13
CA ASP A 84 14.47 9.06 10.71
C ASP A 84 14.70 8.74 9.22
N SER A 85 14.19 7.60 8.76
CA SER A 85 14.21 7.20 7.36
C SER A 85 12.97 6.40 6.98
N VAL A 86 12.62 6.44 5.70
CA VAL A 86 11.49 5.69 5.15
C VAL A 86 11.92 4.96 3.90
N TRP A 87 11.53 3.70 3.79
CA TRP A 87 11.74 2.87 2.60
C TRP A 87 10.40 2.30 2.10
N LEU A 88 10.29 2.04 0.80
CA LEU A 88 9.14 1.38 0.17
C LEU A 88 9.68 0.13 -0.52
N ASP A 89 9.03 -1.02 -0.30
CA ASP A 89 9.40 -2.26 -0.97
C ASP A 89 9.26 -2.19 -2.49
N ASP A 90 9.95 -3.09 -3.19
CA ASP A 90 9.99 -3.12 -4.65
C ASP A 90 8.59 -3.32 -5.29
N VAL A 91 7.70 -4.01 -4.58
CA VAL A 91 6.32 -4.26 -5.03
C VAL A 91 5.33 -3.18 -4.58
N GLN A 92 5.80 -2.12 -3.91
CA GLN A 92 5.02 -0.98 -3.43
C GLN A 92 3.83 -1.36 -2.53
N SER A 93 4.00 -2.41 -1.73
CA SER A 93 3.00 -2.95 -0.83
C SER A 93 3.17 -2.49 0.62
N THR A 94 4.41 -2.19 1.04
CA THR A 94 4.76 -1.87 2.43
C THR A 94 5.77 -0.75 2.50
N LYS A 95 5.45 0.27 3.31
CA LYS A 95 6.39 1.31 3.72
C LYS A 95 7.03 0.89 5.04
N PHE A 96 8.33 1.06 5.17
CA PHE A 96 9.10 0.80 6.38
C PHE A 96 9.53 2.13 6.97
N LEU A 97 9.04 2.44 8.16
CA LEU A 97 9.40 3.63 8.93
C LEU A 97 10.43 3.23 9.98
N TYR A 98 11.61 3.84 9.91
CA TYR A 98 12.71 3.56 10.82
C TYR A 98 12.86 4.67 11.86
N TYR A 99 12.91 4.28 13.13
CA TYR A 99 13.09 5.16 14.28
C TYR A 99 14.37 4.76 15.02
N PHE A 100 15.35 5.66 15.02
CA PHE A 100 16.60 5.44 15.74
C PHE A 100 16.42 5.67 17.24
N ILE A 101 16.71 4.65 18.05
CA ILE A 101 16.63 4.72 19.50
C ILE A 101 18.03 4.93 20.07
N SER A 102 18.27 6.13 20.59
CA SER A 102 19.61 6.57 20.99
C SER A 102 20.20 5.76 22.16
N GLU A 103 19.34 5.25 23.02
CA GLU A 103 19.67 4.47 24.22
C GLU A 103 20.19 3.08 23.85
N MET A 104 19.66 2.50 22.77
CA MET A 104 20.02 1.17 22.26
C MET A 104 21.05 1.23 21.13
N GLN A 105 21.23 2.41 20.51
CA GLN A 105 22.05 2.62 19.32
C GLN A 105 21.58 1.75 18.14
N ASP A 106 20.28 1.51 18.03
CA ASP A 106 19.67 0.69 16.98
C ASP A 106 18.38 1.30 16.43
N TYR A 107 17.87 0.75 15.32
CA TYR A 107 16.63 1.15 14.68
C TYR A 107 15.48 0.21 15.00
N ASN A 108 14.41 0.78 15.52
CA ASN A 108 13.10 0.12 15.54
C ASN A 108 12.37 0.39 14.21
N THR A 109 11.56 -0.57 13.78
CA THR A 109 10.88 -0.54 12.48
C THR A 109 9.38 -0.68 12.64
N ILE A 110 8.61 0.18 11.98
CA ILE A 110 7.16 0.05 11.83
C ILE A 110 6.85 -0.14 10.35
N GLU A 111 6.08 -1.19 10.03
CA GLU A 111 5.63 -1.48 8.69
C GLU A 111 4.21 -0.95 8.48
N ILE A 112 4.01 -0.16 7.42
CA ILE A 112 2.71 0.39 7.02
C ILE A 112 2.31 -0.21 5.69
N SER A 113 1.12 -0.81 5.62
CA SER A 113 0.58 -1.26 4.35
C SER A 113 0.24 -0.06 3.45
N ALA A 114 0.84 0.00 2.26
CA ALA A 114 0.52 1.01 1.26
C ALA A 114 -0.93 0.88 0.71
N LYS A 115 -1.58 -0.26 0.98
CA LYS A 115 -2.96 -0.54 0.57
C LYS A 115 -3.99 0.00 1.57
N THR A 116 -3.79 -0.29 2.85
CA THR A 116 -4.75 0.06 3.92
C THR A 116 -4.38 1.31 4.69
N ASP A 117 -3.15 1.82 4.51
CA ASP A 117 -2.60 2.98 5.24
C ASP A 117 -2.55 2.76 6.76
N SER A 118 -2.34 1.50 7.16
CA SER A 118 -2.32 1.05 8.56
C SER A 118 -1.12 0.16 8.85
N VAL A 119 -0.72 0.09 10.12
CA VAL A 119 0.35 -0.80 10.59
C VAL A 119 0.03 -2.25 10.21
N SER A 120 0.98 -2.90 9.55
CA SER A 120 0.92 -4.32 9.15
C SER A 120 1.89 -5.20 9.94
N GLY A 121 2.93 -4.60 10.54
CA GLY A 121 3.99 -5.29 11.29
C GLY A 121 4.87 -4.28 12.00
N PHE A 122 5.69 -4.74 12.94
CA PHE A 122 6.69 -3.92 13.62
C PHE A 122 7.73 -4.80 14.31
N GLU A 123 8.95 -4.26 14.43
CA GLU A 123 10.03 -4.75 15.26
C GLU A 123 10.40 -3.59 16.20
N TRP A 124 10.07 -3.75 17.47
CA TRP A 124 10.22 -2.70 18.48
C TRP A 124 10.75 -3.30 19.76
N ASP A 125 12.04 -3.08 20.01
CA ASP A 125 12.75 -3.44 21.24
C ASP A 125 12.90 -2.25 22.18
#